data_AF-A5A9N7-F1
#
_entry.id   AF-A5A9N7-F1
#
_cell.length_a   1.000
_cell.length_b   1.000
_cell.length_c   1.000
_cell.angle_alpha   90.00
_cell.angle_beta   90.00
_cell.angle_gamma   90.00
#
_symmetry.space_group_name_H-M   'P 1'
#
loop_
_entity.id
_entity.type
_entity.pdbx_description
1 polymer ?
#
loop_
_entity_poly.entity_id
_entity_poly.type
_entity_poly.pdbx_seq_one_letter_code
_entity_poly.pdbx_strand_id
1 'polypeptide(L)'
;TDTQHFLNLCPQGQIYCFEPDPRAIMRFKKRLGPSLGKVRLLEIAISDRNGMIDFHPSNADGDVKEWDLSGSIRRPKNHLTEYDWVRFDRPVPVQTRRLDDWCSEAGLNTVDFIWMDV
;
A
#
# COMPACT_ATOMS: atom_id res chain seq x y z
N THR A 1 -4.41 -1.99 12.97
CA THR A 1 -3.77 -2.37 11.69
C THR A 1 -2.81 -3.50 12.02
N ASP A 2 -2.52 -4.39 11.09
CA ASP A 2 -1.58 -5.50 11.31
C ASP A 2 -0.20 -4.98 11.76
N THR A 3 0.22 -3.83 11.24
CA THR A 3 1.43 -3.12 11.68
C THR A 3 1.49 -2.89 13.19
N GLN A 4 0.39 -2.49 13.83
CA GLN A 4 0.37 -2.30 15.28
C GLN A 4 0.48 -3.63 16.03
N HIS A 5 -0.09 -4.71 15.48
CA HIS A 5 0.08 -6.05 16.03
C HIS A 5 1.54 -6.51 15.91
N PHE A 6 2.19 -6.29 14.77
CA PHE A 6 3.61 -6.61 14.59
C PHE A 6 4.52 -5.80 15.51
N LEU A 7 4.26 -4.50 15.72
CA LEU A 7 5.00 -3.68 16.69
C LEU A 7 4.85 -4.19 18.13
N ASN A 8 3.71 -4.77 18.48
CA ASN A 8 3.48 -5.35 19.81
C ASN A 8 4.18 -6.71 19.96
N LEU A 9 4.17 -7.54 18.91
CA LEU A 9 4.81 -8.87 18.90
C LEU A 9 6.33 -8.78 18.81
N CYS A 10 6.85 -7.83 18.04
CA CYS A 10 8.28 -7.62 17.83
C CYS A 10 8.65 -6.12 18.03
N PRO A 11 8.72 -5.64 19.28
CA PRO A 11 8.97 -4.21 19.57
C PRO A 11 10.32 -3.68 19.09
N GLN A 12 11.28 -4.57 18.85
CA GLN A 12 12.62 -4.25 18.34
C GLN A 12 12.76 -4.52 16.84
N GLY A 13 11.69 -5.00 16.18
CA GLY A 13 11.69 -5.30 14.76
C GLY A 13 11.78 -4.02 13.92
N GLN A 14 12.50 -4.11 12.80
CA GLN A 14 12.48 -3.06 11.79
C GLN A 14 11.32 -3.32 10.83
N ILE A 15 10.30 -2.47 10.88
CA ILE A 15 9.10 -2.63 10.05
C ILE A 15 9.13 -1.60 8.92
N TYR A 16 9.07 -2.12 7.70
CA TYR A 16 8.97 -1.35 6.47
C TYR A 16 7.59 -1.60 5.86
N CYS A 17 6.86 -0.53 5.55
CA CYS A 17 5.51 -0.60 4.99
C CYS A 17 5.51 0.07 3.61
N PHE A 18 4.84 -0.54 2.65
CA PHE A 18 4.68 -0.01 1.29
C PHE A 18 3.21 0.22 1.02
N GLU A 19 2.84 1.42 0.62
CA GLU A 19 1.46 1.76 0.25
C GLU A 19 1.48 2.88 -0.79
N PRO A 20 0.94 2.68 -2.01
CA PRO A 20 0.86 3.73 -3.01
C PRO A 20 -0.36 4.65 -2.89
N ASP A 21 -1.45 4.26 -2.21
CA ASP A 21 -2.68 5.06 -2.16
C ASP A 21 -2.57 6.17 -1.10
N PRO A 22 -2.58 7.46 -1.52
CA PRO A 22 -2.47 8.58 -0.57
C PRO A 22 -3.59 8.62 0.46
N ARG A 23 -4.77 8.06 0.15
CA ARG A 23 -5.90 7.96 1.08
C ARG A 23 -5.57 6.94 2.17
N ALA A 24 -5.10 5.75 1.80
CA ALA A 24 -4.71 4.70 2.72
C ALA A 24 -3.54 5.13 3.60
N ILE A 25 -2.54 5.81 3.02
CA ILE A 25 -1.43 6.44 3.75
C ILE A 25 -1.94 7.39 4.84
N MET A 26 -2.89 8.27 4.51
CA MET A 26 -3.44 9.23 5.46
C MET A 26 -4.10 8.52 6.65
N ARG A 27 -4.92 7.50 6.39
CA ARG A 27 -5.55 6.68 7.45
C ARG A 27 -4.53 5.89 8.24
N PHE A 28 -3.53 5.31 7.59
CA PHE A 28 -2.45 4.57 8.22
C PHE A 28 -1.70 5.43 9.23
N LYS A 29 -1.25 6.63 8.81
CA LYS A 29 -0.57 7.61 9.68
C LYS A 29 -1.44 8.00 10.88
N LYS A 30 -2.72 8.29 10.65
CA LYS A 30 -3.68 8.63 11.71
C LYS A 30 -3.88 7.47 12.70
N ARG A 31 -3.99 6.23 12.21
CA ARG A 31 -4.21 5.03 13.03
C ARG A 31 -2.99 4.65 13.87
N LEU A 32 -1.77 4.78 13.34
CA LEU A 32 -0.56 4.50 14.11
C LEU A 32 -0.24 5.58 15.15
N GLY A 33 -0.56 6.85 14.87
CA GLY A 33 -0.36 7.94 15.80
C GLY A 33 1.07 7.96 16.36
N PRO A 34 1.28 7.90 17.69
CA PRO A 34 2.61 7.90 18.29
C PRO A 34 3.53 6.75 17.83
N SER A 35 2.95 5.62 17.40
CA SER A 35 3.71 4.46 16.89
C SER A 35 4.32 4.70 15.50
N LEU A 36 3.93 5.77 14.80
CA LEU A 36 4.41 6.03 13.44
C LEU A 36 5.94 6.16 13.36
N GLY A 37 6.58 6.68 14.41
CA GLY A 37 8.05 6.78 14.48
C GLY A 37 8.78 5.43 14.61
N LYS A 38 8.05 4.33 14.81
CA LYS A 38 8.62 2.97 14.93
C LYS A 38 8.62 2.19 13.60
N VAL A 39 8.09 2.78 12.54
CA VAL A 39 8.00 2.13 11.22
C VAL A 39 8.55 3.05 10.14
N ARG A 40 8.97 2.48 9.01
CA ARG A 40 9.33 3.23 7.81
C ARG A 40 8.27 3.01 6.75
N LEU A 41 7.42 4.02 6.54
CA LEU A 41 6.43 4.01 5.48
C LEU A 41 7.04 4.54 4.18
N LEU A 42 6.90 3.76 3.11
CA LEU A 42 7.27 4.12 1.75
C LEU A 42 6.00 4.28 0.92
N GLU A 43 5.82 5.48 0.38
CA GLU A 43 4.66 5.87 -0.43
C GLU A 43 4.84 5.44 -1.89
N ILE A 44 5.10 4.14 -2.09
CA ILE A 44 5.42 3.52 -3.39
C ILE A 44 4.66 2.19 -3.53
N ALA A 45 4.42 1.78 -4.77
CA ALA A 45 3.94 0.44 -5.08
C ALA A 45 5.13 -0.53 -5.27
N ILE A 46 5.01 -1.74 -4.74
CA ILE A 46 5.90 -2.85 -5.11
C ILE A 46 5.42 -3.43 -6.45
N SER A 47 6.35 -3.62 -7.38
CA SER A 47 6.07 -3.99 -8.77
C SER A 47 7.16 -4.90 -9.35
N ASP A 48 6.94 -5.42 -10.55
CA ASP A 48 7.93 -6.16 -11.33
C ASP A 48 8.96 -5.25 -12.03
N ARG A 49 8.77 -3.92 -11.95
CA ARG A 49 9.64 -2.91 -12.56
C ARG A 49 9.75 -1.65 -11.70
N ASN A 50 10.86 -0.93 -11.86
CA ASN A 50 11.04 0.41 -11.31
C ASN A 50 10.47 1.46 -12.27
N GLY A 51 10.00 2.58 -11.72
CA GLY A 51 9.57 3.74 -12.51
C GLY A 51 8.25 4.31 -12.02
N MET A 52 7.44 4.82 -12.95
CA MET A 52 6.08 5.29 -12.68
C MET A 52 5.06 4.34 -13.30
N ILE A 53 3.93 4.14 -12.64
CA ILE A 53 2.78 3.42 -13.19
C ILE A 53 1.48 4.11 -12.76
N ASP A 54 0.43 3.90 -13.54
CA ASP A 54 -0.91 4.26 -13.12
C ASP A 54 -1.40 3.28 -12.05
N PHE A 55 -1.66 3.80 -10.86
CA PHE A 55 -2.42 3.10 -9.84
C PHE A 55 -3.89 3.40 -10.04
N HIS A 56 -4.71 2.37 -10.05
CA HIS A 56 -6.16 2.44 -10.19
C HIS A 56 -6.79 2.25 -8.80
N PRO A 57 -7.00 3.32 -8.03
CA PRO A 57 -7.75 3.24 -6.79
C PRO A 57 -9.21 2.90 -7.08
N SER A 58 -9.80 2.02 -6.28
CA SER A 58 -11.26 1.87 -6.31
C SER A 58 -11.93 3.16 -5.80
N ASN A 59 -12.99 3.55 -6.48
CA ASN A 59 -13.99 4.47 -5.97
C ASN A 59 -15.25 3.66 -5.59
N ALA A 60 -15.96 4.12 -4.58
CA ALA A 60 -17.35 3.74 -4.38
C ALA A 60 -18.20 4.90 -4.93
N ASP A 61 -19.20 4.62 -5.77
CA ASP A 61 -20.26 5.58 -6.05
C ASP A 61 -21.18 5.71 -4.80
N GLY A 62 -21.52 6.95 -4.42
CA GLY A 62 -22.38 7.27 -3.27
C GLY A 62 -21.66 7.99 -2.12
N ASP A 63 -22.41 8.44 -1.10
CA ASP A 63 -21.97 9.26 0.06
C ASP A 63 -20.83 8.66 0.94
N VAL A 64 -20.17 7.59 0.49
CA VAL A 64 -19.09 6.91 1.21
C VAL A 64 -17.78 7.69 1.01
N LYS A 65 -17.59 8.71 1.85
CA LYS A 65 -16.44 9.63 1.81
C LYS A 65 -15.08 9.01 2.14
N GLU A 66 -14.99 7.71 2.41
CA GLU A 66 -13.79 7.08 3.00
C GLU A 66 -13.39 5.72 2.40
N TRP A 67 -13.70 5.43 1.13
CA TRP A 67 -13.33 4.16 0.51
C TRP A 67 -11.86 4.12 0.03
N ASP A 68 -11.07 3.18 0.56
CA ASP A 68 -9.71 2.83 0.11
C ASP A 68 -9.43 1.32 0.16
N LEU A 69 -10.48 0.51 0.18
CA LEU A 69 -10.35 -0.92 0.46
C LEU A 69 -9.80 -1.74 -0.71
N SER A 70 -9.63 -1.11 -1.87
CA SER A 70 -9.10 -1.78 -3.06
C SER A 70 -8.44 -0.79 -4.01
N GLY A 71 -7.40 -1.24 -4.69
CA GLY A 71 -6.77 -0.54 -5.79
C GLY A 71 -5.73 -1.45 -6.43
N SER A 72 -5.32 -1.15 -7.67
CA SER A 72 -4.31 -1.98 -8.34
C SER A 72 -3.48 -1.19 -9.34
N ILE A 73 -2.21 -1.55 -9.45
CA ILE A 73 -1.35 -1.13 -10.57
C ILE A 73 -1.65 -1.90 -11.86
N ARG A 74 -2.46 -2.97 -11.78
CA ARG A 74 -2.99 -3.69 -12.93
C ARG A 74 -4.41 -3.23 -13.17
N ARG A 75 -4.69 -2.71 -14.37
CA ARG A 75 -6.04 -2.29 -14.73
C ARG A 75 -7.03 -3.47 -14.57
N PRO A 76 -8.07 -3.36 -13.72
CA PRO A 76 -9.05 -4.41 -13.56
C PRO A 76 -9.79 -4.66 -14.88
N LYS A 77 -9.87 -5.92 -15.32
CA LYS A 77 -10.54 -6.31 -16.58
C LYS A 77 -11.96 -6.85 -16.35
N ASN A 78 -12.18 -7.56 -15.24
CA ASN A 78 -13.39 -8.36 -15.02
C ASN A 78 -14.20 -7.93 -13.78
N HIS A 79 -13.77 -6.90 -13.04
CA HIS A 79 -14.47 -6.45 -11.81
C HIS A 79 -15.69 -5.55 -12.10
N LEU A 80 -16.00 -5.31 -13.38
CA LEU A 80 -17.11 -4.46 -13.84
C LEU A 80 -18.41 -5.24 -14.11
N THR A 81 -18.49 -6.53 -13.75
CA THR A 81 -19.65 -7.39 -14.05
C THR A 81 -20.44 -7.84 -12.83
N GLU A 82 -19.92 -7.64 -11.61
CA GLU A 82 -20.61 -8.08 -10.37
C GLU A 82 -21.01 -6.91 -9.46
N TYR A 83 -20.30 -5.78 -9.49
CA TYR A 83 -20.57 -4.61 -8.63
C TYR A 83 -20.35 -3.29 -9.38
N ASP A 84 -21.35 -2.84 -10.15
CA ASP A 84 -21.28 -1.63 -10.99
C ASP A 84 -20.94 -0.32 -10.25
N TRP A 85 -21.06 -0.32 -8.92
CA TRP A 85 -20.75 0.81 -8.04
C TRP A 85 -19.28 0.88 -7.60
N VAL A 86 -18.48 -0.17 -7.85
CA VAL A 86 -17.03 -0.17 -7.64
C VAL A 86 -16.36 0.13 -8.98
N ARG A 87 -15.75 1.30 -9.11
CA ARG A 87 -15.04 1.67 -10.34
C ARG A 87 -13.61 2.08 -10.07
N PHE A 88 -12.87 2.33 -11.14
CA PHE A 88 -11.41 2.49 -11.13
C PHE A 88 -10.98 3.63 -12.05
N ASP A 89 -11.82 4.67 -12.10
CA ASP A 89 -11.90 5.60 -13.24
C ASP A 89 -10.88 6.73 -13.16
N ARG A 90 -10.24 6.90 -12.00
CA ARG A 90 -9.32 8.01 -11.70
C ARG A 90 -7.96 7.45 -11.36
N PRO A 91 -7.18 6.98 -12.35
CA PRO A 91 -5.82 6.55 -12.10
C PRO A 91 -4.99 7.70 -11.56
N VAL A 92 -4.10 7.39 -10.62
CA VAL A 92 -3.11 8.32 -10.09
C VAL A 92 -1.71 7.77 -10.37
N PRO A 93 -0.76 8.59 -10.85
CA PRO A 93 0.60 8.13 -11.08
C PRO A 93 1.29 7.88 -9.74
N VAL A 94 1.84 6.68 -9.56
CA VAL A 94 2.60 6.31 -8.37
C VAL A 94 3.97 5.79 -8.74
N GLN A 95 4.94 6.02 -7.85
CA GLN A 95 6.26 5.44 -8.00
C GLN A 95 6.21 3.94 -7.71
N THR A 96 6.98 3.18 -8.48
CA THR A 96 7.14 1.74 -8.34
C THR A 96 8.59 1.37 -8.05
N ARG A 97 8.74 0.31 -7.26
CA ARG A 97 10.01 -0.37 -7.04
C ARG A 97 9.84 -1.88 -7.09
N ARG A 98 10.83 -2.57 -7.65
CA ARG A 98 11.04 -3.99 -7.33
C ARG A 98 11.47 -4.10 -5.87
N LEU A 99 10.94 -5.11 -5.18
CA LEU A 99 11.30 -5.35 -3.78
C LEU A 99 12.81 -5.59 -3.62
N ASP A 100 13.41 -6.38 -4.53
CA ASP A 100 14.85 -6.66 -4.50
C ASP A 100 15.71 -5.40 -4.63
N ASP A 101 15.33 -4.50 -5.55
CA ASP A 101 16.07 -3.26 -5.78
C ASP A 101 15.97 -2.36 -4.55
N TRP A 102 14.77 -2.26 -3.97
CA TRP A 102 14.57 -1.51 -2.73
C TRP A 102 15.34 -2.11 -1.55
N CYS A 103 15.36 -3.44 -1.39
CA CYS A 103 16.14 -4.11 -0.34
C CYS A 103 17.64 -3.80 -0.49
N SER A 104 18.17 -3.84 -1.72
CA SER A 104 19.55 -3.47 -2.01
C SER A 104 19.85 -2.00 -1.67
N GLU A 105 18.96 -1.08 -2.04
CA GLU A 105 19.07 0.36 -1.73
C GLU A 105 19.05 0.61 -0.21
N ALA A 106 18.23 -0.14 0.53
CA ALA A 106 18.12 -0.04 1.98
C ALA A 106 19.25 -0.76 2.75
N GLY A 107 20.13 -1.49 2.05
CA GLY A 107 21.17 -2.32 2.67
C GLY A 107 20.60 -3.50 3.46
N LEU A 108 19.41 -3.98 3.09
CA LEU A 108 18.74 -5.12 3.73
C LEU A 108 19.14 -6.42 3.05
N ASN A 109 19.99 -7.18 3.72
CA ASN A 109 20.47 -8.48 3.23
C ASN A 109 19.49 -9.63 3.52
N THR A 110 18.61 -9.45 4.51
CA THR A 110 17.67 -10.48 4.97
C THR A 110 16.32 -9.86 5.29
N VAL A 111 15.25 -10.60 5.00
CA VAL A 111 13.88 -10.29 5.39
C VAL A 111 13.33 -11.47 6.18
N ASP A 112 13.06 -11.27 7.47
CA ASP A 112 12.61 -12.35 8.35
C ASP A 112 11.15 -12.76 8.08
N PHE A 113 10.32 -11.81 7.64
CA PHE A 113 8.91 -12.00 7.43
C PHE A 113 8.33 -10.97 6.46
N ILE A 114 7.43 -11.42 5.59
CA ILE A 114 6.64 -10.57 4.70
C ILE A 114 5.16 -10.83 4.99
N TRP A 115 4.44 -9.77 5.37
CA TRP A 115 2.99 -9.72 5.33
C TRP A 115 2.56 -8.95 4.09
N MET A 116 1.78 -9.60 3.22
CA MET A 116 1.39 -9.02 1.94
C MET A 116 -0.01 -9.50 1.56
N ASP A 117 -0.91 -8.55 1.39
CA ASP A 117 -2.25 -8.71 0.82
C ASP A 117 -2.39 -7.64 -0.26
N VAL A 118 -2.40 -8.05 -1.54
CA VAL A 118 -2.25 -7.20 -2.74
C VAL A 118 -3.21 -7.56 -3.86
#